data_AF-A0AAP0RV15-F1
#
_entry.id   AF-A0AAP0RV15-F1
#
_cell.length_a   1.000
_cell.length_b   1.000
_cell.length_c   1.000
_cell.angle_alpha   90.00
_cell.angle_beta   90.00
_cell.angle_gamma   90.00
#
_symmetry.space_group_name_H-M   'P 1'
#
loop_
_entity.id
_entity.type
_entity.pdbx_description
1 polymer ?
#
loop_
_entity_poly.entity_id
_entity_poly.type
_entity_poly.pdbx_seq_one_letter_code
_entity_poly.pdbx_strand_id
1 'polypeptide(L)'
;MSIVAILGFVESIIHNQRFKFFTLGSPMWRSLGKMSYQLDRRPSGSLVSGKLHWVTRRRRYHAARTRCIVSFDLADEKFKEVPKPDCGGLNRCNYHLLVLGGCLSAAVYFNNGKLEIWVMKEYNVKESWVKEFNIGAYVPKGLKQDGDRSFRIWKNSLNGRAVQIVCLLKNGEVLLEYKGRALVCYDPKSGKFKDLLLQKMPKWFQTIVHVGSLNWIDTPIDM
;
A
#
# COMPACT_ATOMS: atom_id res chain seq x y z
N MET A 1 10.30 -16.11 -17.73
CA MET A 1 9.02 -15.64 -18.30
C MET A 1 8.33 -14.79 -17.25
N SER A 2 8.36 -13.46 -17.41
CA SER A 2 7.79 -12.54 -16.42
C SER A 2 6.30 -12.36 -16.70
N ILE A 3 5.45 -13.08 -15.96
CA ILE A 3 4.00 -12.87 -16.03
C ILE A 3 3.70 -11.55 -15.31
N VAL A 4 3.50 -10.47 -16.07
CA VAL A 4 2.90 -9.25 -15.53
C VAL A 4 1.39 -9.48 -15.52
N ALA A 5 0.86 -9.84 -14.35
CA ALA A 5 -0.57 -9.97 -14.13
C ALA A 5 -1.14 -8.63 -13.67
N ILE A 6 -1.97 -7.99 -14.50
CA ILE A 6 -2.72 -6.79 -14.09
C ILE A 6 -4.09 -7.26 -13.58
N LEU A 7 -4.41 -6.96 -12.32
CA LEU A 7 -5.71 -7.28 -11.74
C LEU A 7 -6.63 -6.05 -11.81
N GLY A 8 -7.72 -6.17 -12.56
CA GLY A 8 -8.73 -5.13 -12.73
C GLY A 8 -9.97 -5.39 -11.87
N PHE A 9 -10.44 -4.35 -11.18
CA PHE A 9 -11.74 -4.37 -10.51
C PHE A 9 -12.82 -3.89 -11.47
N VAL A 10 -13.84 -4.71 -11.74
CA VAL A 10 -15.04 -4.26 -12.47
C VAL A 10 -16.17 -4.04 -11.47
N GLU A 11 -16.69 -2.81 -11.41
CA GLU A 11 -17.81 -2.46 -10.54
C GLU A 11 -19.07 -3.27 -10.91
N SER A 12 -19.70 -3.83 -9.88
CA SER A 12 -21.11 -4.21 -9.91
C SER A 12 -21.69 -4.02 -8.51
N ILE A 13 -22.97 -3.62 -8.48
CA ILE A 13 -23.73 -3.08 -7.35
C ILE A 13 -23.60 -3.95 -6.10
N ILE A 14 -23.10 -3.32 -5.03
CA ILE A 14 -23.09 -3.61 -3.57
C ILE A 14 -22.69 -5.03 -3.08
N HIS A 15 -22.79 -6.12 -3.85
CA HIS A 15 -22.52 -7.48 -3.34
C HIS A 15 -21.73 -8.42 -4.29
N ASN A 16 -21.39 -8.02 -5.52
CA ASN A 16 -20.67 -8.89 -6.46
C ASN A 16 -19.42 -8.18 -7.01
N GLN A 17 -18.28 -8.35 -6.35
CA GLN A 17 -16.99 -7.99 -6.94
C GLN A 17 -16.59 -9.06 -7.97
N ARG A 18 -16.35 -8.66 -9.21
CA ARG A 18 -15.76 -9.52 -10.25
C ARG A 18 -14.31 -9.14 -10.44
N PHE A 19 -13.44 -10.12 -10.27
CA PHE A 19 -12.02 -9.98 -10.54
C PHE A 19 -11.73 -10.47 -11.94
N LYS A 20 -11.09 -9.60 -12.72
CA LYS A 20 -10.49 -9.96 -13.98
C LYS A 20 -9.00 -9.82 -13.85
N PHE A 21 -8.27 -10.72 -14.45
CA PHE A 21 -6.84 -10.55 -14.58
C PHE A 21 -6.44 -10.69 -16.04
N PHE A 22 -5.32 -10.07 -16.35
CA PHE A 22 -4.74 -10.01 -17.67
C PHE A 22 -3.31 -10.52 -17.59
N THR A 23 -2.97 -11.47 -18.45
CA THR A 23 -1.60 -11.92 -18.65
C THR A 23 -1.03 -11.21 -19.86
N LEU A 24 0.13 -10.57 -19.69
CA LEU A 24 0.86 -9.99 -20.82
C LEU A 24 1.13 -11.04 -21.90
N GLY A 25 0.79 -10.74 -23.16
CA GLY A 25 0.84 -11.68 -24.28
C GLY A 25 -0.49 -12.39 -24.58
N SER A 26 -1.49 -12.28 -23.70
CA SER A 26 -2.88 -12.66 -24.01
C SER A 26 -3.63 -11.45 -24.57
N PRO A 27 -4.51 -11.61 -25.59
CA PRO A 27 -5.36 -10.53 -26.07
C PRO A 27 -6.57 -10.26 -25.16
N MET A 28 -6.84 -11.12 -24.16
CA MET A 28 -8.08 -11.08 -23.39
C MET A 28 -7.87 -11.05 -21.89
N TRP A 29 -8.72 -10.28 -21.21
CA TRP A 29 -8.97 -10.40 -19.78
C TRP A 29 -9.80 -11.65 -19.51
N ARG A 30 -9.38 -12.53 -18.59
CA ARG A 30 -10.26 -13.61 -18.11
C ARG A 30 -10.74 -13.35 -16.68
N SER A 31 -11.89 -13.94 -16.37
CA SER A 31 -12.61 -13.77 -15.10
C SER A 31 -12.20 -14.86 -14.13
N LEU A 32 -11.95 -14.51 -12.87
CA LEU A 32 -11.74 -15.46 -11.76
C LEU A 32 -13.06 -15.88 -11.09
N GLY A 33 -14.20 -15.41 -11.61
CA GLY A 33 -15.52 -15.72 -11.09
C GLY A 33 -15.95 -14.83 -9.92
N LYS A 34 -16.92 -15.32 -9.14
CA LYS A 34 -17.48 -14.63 -7.98
C LYS A 34 -16.70 -15.01 -6.73
N MET A 35 -16.25 -14.01 -5.97
CA MET A 35 -15.47 -14.21 -4.76
C MET A 35 -16.31 -14.02 -3.49
N SER A 36 -15.98 -14.78 -2.44
CA SER A 36 -16.56 -14.63 -1.10
C SER A 36 -16.06 -13.37 -0.38
N TYR A 37 -14.85 -12.92 -0.71
CA TYR A 37 -14.21 -11.74 -0.13
C TYR A 37 -14.64 -10.44 -0.80
N GLN A 38 -14.99 -9.45 0.02
CA GLN A 38 -15.15 -8.06 -0.43
C GLN A 38 -13.83 -7.33 -0.16
N LEU A 39 -13.01 -7.13 -1.18
CA LEU A 39 -11.73 -6.42 -1.07
C LEU A 39 -11.96 -4.91 -1.04
N ASP A 40 -11.11 -4.19 -0.31
CA ASP A 40 -11.07 -2.73 -0.38
C ASP A 40 -10.90 -2.30 -1.85
N ARG A 41 -11.54 -1.20 -2.27
CA ARG A 41 -11.43 -0.71 -3.69
C ARG A 41 -10.03 -0.18 -3.99
N ARG A 42 -9.20 -0.04 -2.96
CA ARG A 42 -7.83 0.41 -3.10
C ARG A 42 -7.03 -0.68 -3.82
N PRO A 43 -6.22 -0.32 -4.83
CA PRO A 43 -5.39 -1.29 -5.53
C PRO A 43 -4.46 -2.01 -4.53
N SER A 44 -4.19 -3.29 -4.76
CA SER A 44 -3.11 -3.98 -4.03
C SER A 44 -1.79 -3.41 -4.49
N GLY A 45 -1.07 -2.77 -3.57
CA GLY A 45 0.31 -2.37 -3.80
C GLY A 45 1.33 -3.40 -3.31
N SER A 46 0.89 -4.52 -2.73
CA SER A 46 1.75 -5.38 -1.92
C SER A 46 1.94 -6.76 -2.54
N LEU A 47 2.94 -6.88 -3.42
CA LEU A 47 3.41 -8.16 -3.95
C LEU A 47 4.55 -8.68 -3.06
N VAL A 48 4.34 -9.80 -2.38
CA VAL A 48 5.33 -10.45 -1.51
C VAL A 48 5.25 -11.95 -1.74
N SER A 49 6.38 -12.62 -1.92
CA SER A 49 6.44 -14.07 -2.13
C SER A 49 5.52 -14.57 -3.26
N GLY A 50 5.48 -13.85 -4.38
CA GLY A 50 4.64 -14.16 -5.54
C GLY A 50 3.13 -13.95 -5.34
N LYS A 51 2.73 -13.34 -4.22
CA LYS A 51 1.32 -13.16 -3.83
C LYS A 51 0.97 -11.69 -3.74
N LEU A 52 -0.16 -11.30 -4.34
CA LEU A 52 -0.74 -9.97 -4.18
C LEU A 52 -1.60 -9.92 -2.93
N HIS A 53 -1.60 -8.80 -2.20
CA HIS A 53 -2.30 -8.68 -0.92
C HIS A 53 -3.28 -7.52 -0.86
N TRP A 54 -4.43 -7.75 -0.24
CA TRP A 54 -5.47 -6.76 0.02
C TRP A 54 -5.98 -6.84 1.46
N VAL A 55 -6.55 -5.71 1.90
CA VAL A 55 -7.39 -5.67 3.10
C VAL A 55 -8.85 -5.85 2.68
N THR A 56 -9.63 -6.61 3.44
CA THR A 56 -11.07 -6.73 3.21
C THR A 56 -11.84 -5.50 3.70
N ARG A 57 -13.02 -5.27 3.11
CA ARG A 57 -13.98 -4.26 3.54
C ARG A 57 -14.69 -4.73 4.81
N ARG A 58 -14.99 -3.78 5.69
CA ARG A 58 -15.92 -4.03 6.80
C ARG A 58 -17.33 -4.22 6.24
N ARG A 59 -17.95 -5.38 6.52
CA ARG A 59 -19.39 -5.56 6.29
C ARG A 59 -20.15 -4.83 7.40
N ARG A 60 -21.18 -4.06 7.02
CA ARG A 60 -21.94 -3.21 7.96
C ARG A 60 -22.78 -4.01 8.97
N TYR A 61 -23.09 -5.28 8.69
CA TYR A 61 -24.10 -6.06 9.41
C TYR A 61 -23.61 -7.36 10.07
N HIS A 62 -22.31 -7.68 10.03
CA HIS A 62 -21.78 -8.88 10.71
C HIS A 62 -21.04 -8.53 12.00
N ALA A 63 -21.26 -9.34 13.04
CA ALA A 63 -20.67 -9.21 14.37
C ALA A 63 -19.12 -9.28 14.37
N ALA A 64 -18.52 -9.92 13.37
CA ALA A 64 -17.07 -9.91 13.14
C ALA A 64 -16.65 -8.55 12.55
N ARG A 65 -16.45 -7.55 13.43
CA ARG A 65 -16.07 -6.16 13.10
C ARG A 65 -14.64 -6.01 12.54
N THR A 66 -13.93 -7.10 12.24
CA THR A 66 -12.49 -7.10 11.92
C THR A 66 -12.25 -7.19 10.42
N ARG A 67 -11.26 -6.43 9.93
CA ARG A 67 -10.78 -6.56 8.55
C ARG A 67 -9.77 -7.70 8.47
N CYS A 68 -9.86 -8.53 7.45
CA CYS A 68 -8.90 -9.59 7.17
C CYS A 68 -7.87 -9.10 6.14
N ILE A 69 -6.72 -9.78 6.11
CA ILE A 69 -5.76 -9.69 5.02
C ILE A 69 -5.98 -10.91 4.14
N VAL A 70 -6.12 -10.68 2.84
CA VAL A 70 -6.28 -11.74 1.85
C VAL A 70 -5.15 -11.62 0.83
N SER A 71 -4.54 -12.76 0.52
CA SER A 71 -3.56 -12.92 -0.55
C SER A 71 -4.19 -13.56 -1.78
N PHE A 72 -3.68 -13.26 -2.97
CA PHE A 72 -3.92 -13.98 -4.21
C PHE A 72 -2.58 -14.51 -4.70
N ASP A 73 -2.46 -15.83 -4.80
CA ASP A 73 -1.27 -16.49 -5.33
C ASP A 73 -1.25 -16.41 -6.85
N LEU A 74 -0.19 -15.83 -7.43
CA LEU A 74 -0.09 -15.71 -8.88
C LEU A 74 0.24 -17.04 -9.56
N ALA A 75 0.77 -18.03 -8.83
CA ALA A 75 1.07 -19.35 -9.39
C ALA A 75 -0.16 -20.25 -9.40
N ASP A 76 -0.86 -20.34 -8.26
CA ASP A 76 -2.02 -21.22 -8.09
C ASP A 76 -3.37 -20.55 -8.38
N GLU A 77 -3.37 -19.22 -8.50
CA GLU A 77 -4.55 -18.38 -8.74
C GLU A 77 -5.66 -18.54 -7.69
N LYS A 78 -5.22 -18.76 -6.45
CA LYS A 78 -6.09 -18.99 -5.30
C LYS A 78 -5.97 -17.85 -4.30
N PHE A 79 -7.12 -17.49 -3.74
CA PHE A 79 -7.17 -16.58 -2.62
C PHE A 79 -6.97 -17.35 -1.31
N LYS A 80 -6.17 -16.78 -0.39
CA LYS A 80 -5.96 -17.33 0.94
C LYS A 80 -5.96 -16.21 1.96
N GLU A 81 -6.58 -16.42 3.12
CA GLU A 81 -6.43 -15.49 4.24
C GLU A 81 -5.01 -15.55 4.78
N VAL A 82 -4.46 -14.38 5.09
CA VAL A 82 -3.14 -14.23 5.68
C VAL A 82 -3.33 -13.95 7.17
N PRO A 83 -2.65 -14.69 8.05
CA PRO A 83 -2.79 -14.50 9.48
C PRO A 83 -2.30 -13.11 9.89
N LYS A 84 -3.01 -12.52 10.83
CA LYS A 84 -2.69 -11.23 11.43
C LYS A 84 -2.87 -11.30 12.95
N PRO A 85 -2.26 -10.41 13.72
CA PRO A 85 -2.49 -10.34 15.16
C PRO A 85 -3.96 -10.03 15.50
N ASP A 86 -4.42 -10.62 16.61
CA ASP A 86 -5.74 -10.36 17.20
C ASP A 86 -5.72 -9.17 18.16
N CYS A 87 -4.56 -8.54 18.36
CA CYS A 87 -4.37 -7.42 19.26
C CYS A 87 -3.74 -6.22 18.54
N GLY A 88 -3.77 -5.05 19.19
CA GLY A 88 -3.13 -3.83 18.68
C GLY A 88 -3.86 -3.13 17.53
N GLY A 89 -3.14 -2.22 16.86
CA GLY A 89 -3.66 -1.37 15.80
C GLY A 89 -4.18 -2.15 14.58
N LEU A 90 -3.60 -3.32 14.29
CA LEU A 90 -4.01 -4.19 13.18
C LEU A 90 -5.38 -4.84 13.40
N ASN A 91 -5.83 -4.99 14.64
CA ASN A 91 -7.14 -5.58 14.91
C ASN A 91 -8.28 -4.55 14.82
N ARG A 92 -8.02 -3.28 15.14
CA ARG A 92 -9.08 -2.27 15.36
C ARG A 92 -9.15 -1.14 14.33
N CYS A 93 -8.08 -0.87 13.59
CA CYS A 93 -7.92 0.39 12.86
C CYS A 93 -8.04 0.26 11.33
N ASN A 94 -8.12 1.42 10.67
CA ASN A 94 -7.99 1.56 9.23
C ASN A 94 -6.50 1.47 8.87
N TYR A 95 -6.03 0.27 8.50
CA TYR A 95 -4.67 0.05 8.04
C TYR A 95 -4.60 -0.13 6.52
N HIS A 96 -3.40 0.03 5.99
CA HIS A 96 -3.07 -0.27 4.60
C HIS A 96 -1.88 -1.21 4.55
N LEU A 97 -1.83 -2.02 3.50
CA LEU A 97 -0.69 -2.88 3.24
C LEU A 97 0.31 -2.16 2.34
N LEU A 98 1.58 -2.47 2.56
CA LEU A 98 2.71 -2.03 1.77
C LEU A 98 3.79 -3.12 1.82
N VAL A 99 4.80 -3.02 0.95
CA VAL A 99 6.02 -3.80 1.06
C VAL A 99 7.09 -2.90 1.64
N LEU A 100 7.70 -3.32 2.74
CA LEU A 100 8.79 -2.59 3.38
C LEU A 100 9.93 -3.55 3.67
N GLY A 101 11.13 -3.26 3.13
CA GLY A 101 12.27 -4.18 3.26
C GLY A 101 12.00 -5.58 2.70
N GLY A 102 11.19 -5.70 1.64
CA GLY A 102 10.79 -6.99 1.06
C GLY A 102 9.72 -7.77 1.84
N CYS A 103 9.31 -7.28 3.02
CA CYS A 103 8.34 -7.95 3.87
C CYS A 103 6.93 -7.37 3.70
N LEU A 104 5.91 -8.22 3.85
CA LEU A 104 4.53 -7.75 3.95
C LEU A 104 4.40 -6.90 5.20
N SER A 105 3.96 -5.66 5.04
CA SER A 105 3.88 -4.69 6.11
C SER A 105 2.50 -4.03 6.11
N ALA A 106 2.11 -3.57 7.28
CA ALA A 106 0.82 -2.95 7.50
C ALA A 106 1.01 -1.67 8.31
N ALA A 107 0.55 -0.56 7.76
CA ALA A 107 0.69 0.73 8.40
C ALA A 107 -0.66 1.28 8.86
N VAL A 108 -0.68 1.61 10.14
CA VAL A 108 -1.85 1.92 10.95
C VAL A 108 -1.83 3.40 11.28
N TYR A 109 -2.84 4.11 10.81
CA TYR A 109 -3.00 5.54 11.08
C TYR A 109 -3.96 5.76 12.26
N PHE A 110 -3.53 6.60 13.19
CA PHE A 110 -4.32 7.01 14.35
C PHE A 110 -4.85 8.43 14.17
N ASN A 111 -5.97 8.74 14.83
CA ASN A 111 -6.62 10.06 14.72
C ASN A 111 -5.76 11.21 15.24
N ASN A 112 -4.81 10.94 16.13
CA ASN A 112 -3.85 11.92 16.65
C ASN A 112 -2.65 12.16 15.72
N GLY A 113 -2.68 11.63 14.49
CA GLY A 113 -1.60 11.78 13.52
C GLY A 113 -0.42 10.81 13.70
N LYS A 114 -0.46 9.95 14.72
CA LYS A 114 0.52 8.87 14.91
C LYS A 114 0.38 7.82 13.81
N LEU A 115 1.51 7.25 13.42
CA LEU A 115 1.62 6.18 12.44
C LEU A 115 2.41 5.01 13.04
N GLU A 116 1.81 3.83 13.12
CA GLU A 116 2.53 2.60 13.46
C GLU A 116 2.72 1.75 12.21
N ILE A 117 3.90 1.20 12.01
CA ILE A 117 4.20 0.27 10.92
C ILE A 117 4.52 -1.08 11.53
N TRP A 118 3.74 -2.07 11.13
CA TRP A 118 3.91 -3.47 11.49
C TRP A 118 4.52 -4.22 10.32
N VAL A 119 5.47 -5.10 10.58
CA VAL A 119 6.19 -5.89 9.58
C VAL A 119 6.05 -7.36 9.92
N MET A 120 5.62 -8.17 8.96
CA MET A 120 5.61 -9.63 9.06
C MET A 120 7.00 -10.16 8.72
N LYS A 121 7.79 -10.49 9.74
CA LYS A 121 9.19 -10.92 9.56
C LYS A 121 9.30 -12.28 8.87
N GLU A 122 8.32 -13.15 9.08
CA GLU A 122 8.23 -14.44 8.42
C GLU A 122 6.87 -14.57 7.74
N TYR A 123 6.90 -14.76 6.43
CA TYR A 123 5.69 -14.73 5.62
C TYR A 123 4.69 -15.81 6.07
N ASN A 124 3.44 -15.39 6.26
CA ASN A 124 2.32 -16.23 6.68
C ASN A 124 2.44 -16.83 8.11
N VAL A 125 3.32 -16.28 8.96
CA VAL A 125 3.41 -16.63 10.38
C VAL A 125 2.84 -15.50 11.24
N LYS A 126 1.78 -15.79 12.01
CA LYS A 126 1.02 -14.79 12.78
C LYS A 126 1.89 -14.09 13.83
N GLU A 127 2.73 -14.84 14.50
CA GLU A 127 3.58 -14.41 15.61
C GLU A 127 4.77 -13.57 15.13
N SER A 128 5.08 -13.61 13.83
CA SER A 128 6.19 -12.86 13.24
C SER A 128 5.89 -11.38 12.99
N TRP A 129 4.64 -10.96 13.19
CA TRP A 129 4.26 -9.55 13.07
C TRP A 129 4.84 -8.75 14.23
N VAL A 130 5.76 -7.85 13.92
CA VAL A 130 6.37 -6.95 14.89
C VAL A 130 6.03 -5.50 14.57
N LYS A 131 5.86 -4.67 15.60
CA LYS A 131 5.74 -3.23 15.45
C LYS A 131 7.12 -2.63 15.25
N GLU A 132 7.56 -2.56 14.00
CA GLU A 132 8.90 -2.11 13.63
C GLU A 132 9.07 -0.60 13.83
N PHE A 133 8.06 0.19 13.46
CA PHE A 133 8.14 1.65 13.52
C PHE A 133 6.96 2.27 14.27
N ASN A 134 7.28 3.29 15.05
CA ASN A 134 6.33 4.11 15.78
C ASN A 134 6.64 5.59 15.51
N ILE A 135 5.96 6.15 14.51
CA ILE A 135 6.21 7.46 13.96
C ILE A 135 5.21 8.46 14.57
N GLY A 136 5.75 9.50 15.22
CA GLY A 136 4.95 10.58 15.79
C GLY A 136 4.27 11.46 14.73
N ALA A 137 3.32 12.29 15.16
CA ALA A 137 2.72 13.28 14.28
C ALA A 137 3.77 14.31 13.84
N TYR A 138 3.78 14.64 12.55
CA TYR A 138 4.68 15.64 11.98
C TYR A 138 3.98 16.44 10.89
N VAL A 139 4.32 17.73 10.81
CA VAL A 139 3.84 18.64 9.75
C VAL A 139 5.05 19.25 9.06
N PRO A 140 5.31 18.91 7.78
CA PRO A 140 6.40 19.47 6.99
C PRO A 140 6.32 20.99 6.91
N LYS A 141 7.47 21.69 6.89
CA LYS A 141 7.50 23.16 6.87
C LYS A 141 6.77 23.75 5.66
N GLY A 142 6.91 23.13 4.49
CA GLY A 142 6.22 23.55 3.26
C GLY A 142 4.69 23.44 3.30
N LEU A 143 4.13 22.69 4.25
CA LEU A 143 2.68 22.58 4.45
C LEU A 143 2.14 23.53 5.53
N LYS A 144 2.99 24.12 6.38
CA LYS A 144 2.57 25.07 7.42
C LYS A 144 2.20 26.44 6.85
N GLN A 145 2.75 26.79 5.68
CA GLN A 145 2.62 28.12 5.07
C GLN A 145 1.40 28.25 4.15
N ASP A 146 0.72 27.15 3.83
CA ASP A 146 -0.37 27.16 2.84
C ASP A 146 -1.73 27.05 3.53
N GLY A 147 -2.34 28.20 3.79
CA GLY A 147 -3.67 28.31 4.34
C GLY A 147 -4.74 28.44 3.26
N ASP A 148 -4.98 27.46 2.37
CA ASP A 148 -6.21 27.54 1.55
C ASP A 148 -6.77 26.24 0.91
N ARG A 149 -8.09 26.32 0.74
CA ARG A 149 -9.22 25.43 0.43
C ARG A 149 -9.17 24.58 -0.85
N SER A 150 -8.01 24.25 -1.41
CA SER A 150 -7.93 23.41 -2.63
C SER A 150 -8.29 21.92 -2.42
N PHE A 151 -8.55 21.52 -1.16
CA PHE A 151 -8.76 20.14 -0.70
C PHE A 151 -9.98 19.38 -1.25
N ARG A 152 -10.91 19.99 -1.99
CA ARG A 152 -12.16 19.33 -2.40
C ARG A 152 -12.06 18.56 -3.71
N ILE A 153 -11.20 18.97 -4.64
CA ILE A 153 -11.16 18.38 -5.99
C ILE A 153 -10.33 17.08 -5.99
N TRP A 154 -9.26 16.99 -5.19
CA TRP A 154 -8.40 15.80 -5.11
C TRP A 154 -8.62 14.90 -3.88
N LYS A 155 -9.57 15.25 -3.01
CA LYS A 155 -10.00 14.41 -1.87
C LYS A 155 -10.44 13.01 -2.31
N ASN A 156 -10.87 12.89 -3.56
CA ASN A 156 -11.38 11.65 -4.14
C ASN A 156 -10.27 10.77 -4.76
N SER A 157 -9.08 11.32 -5.04
CA SER A 157 -7.95 10.59 -5.64
C SER A 157 -6.97 10.08 -4.57
N LEU A 158 -6.66 10.91 -3.55
CA LEU A 158 -5.86 10.53 -2.37
C LEU A 158 -6.77 10.50 -1.13
N ASN A 159 -7.66 9.51 -1.08
CA ASN A 159 -8.72 9.26 -0.08
C ASN A 159 -8.34 9.48 1.41
N GLY A 160 -8.24 10.74 1.87
CA GLY A 160 -8.19 11.15 3.27
C GLY A 160 -6.88 10.84 4.02
N ARG A 161 -5.78 10.51 3.34
CA ARG A 161 -4.49 10.20 3.99
C ARG A 161 -3.60 11.43 4.03
N ALA A 162 -3.11 11.79 5.22
CA ALA A 162 -2.15 12.87 5.37
C ALA A 162 -0.73 12.47 4.98
N VAL A 163 -0.39 11.18 5.12
CA VAL A 163 0.97 10.63 4.93
C VAL A 163 0.87 9.32 4.15
N GLN A 164 1.81 9.09 3.24
CA GLN A 164 2.06 7.84 2.54
C GLN A 164 3.50 7.40 2.84
N ILE A 165 3.70 6.13 3.18
CA ILE A 165 5.03 5.55 3.30
C ILE A 165 5.50 5.21 1.89
N VAL A 166 6.65 5.74 1.49
CA VAL A 166 7.24 5.54 0.17
C VAL A 166 8.11 4.29 0.20
N CYS A 167 9.20 4.30 0.97
CA CYS A 167 10.12 3.17 1.05
C CYS A 167 10.97 3.22 2.33
N LEU A 168 11.68 2.11 2.58
CA LEU A 168 12.77 2.03 3.54
C LEU A 168 14.08 2.29 2.80
N LEU A 169 14.84 3.28 3.24
CA LEU A 169 16.15 3.62 2.69
C LEU A 169 17.21 2.67 3.23
N LYS A 170 18.34 2.54 2.50
CA LYS A 170 19.45 1.64 2.89
C LYS A 170 20.05 1.97 4.26
N ASN A 171 19.97 3.22 4.69
CA ASN A 171 20.43 3.68 6.01
C ASN A 171 19.43 3.36 7.15
N GLY A 172 18.27 2.78 6.84
CA GLY A 172 17.20 2.48 7.80
C GLY A 172 16.19 3.61 8.00
N GLU A 173 16.35 4.76 7.34
CA GLU A 173 15.36 5.84 7.37
C GLU A 173 14.11 5.47 6.57
N VAL A 174 12.97 5.99 7.00
CA VAL A 174 11.69 5.80 6.30
C VAL A 174 11.38 7.06 5.50
N LEU A 175 11.21 6.91 4.19
CA LEU A 175 10.78 8.01 3.33
C LEU A 175 9.26 8.12 3.34
N LEU A 176 8.76 9.32 3.63
CA LEU A 176 7.34 9.64 3.76
C LEU A 176 6.95 10.73 2.76
N GLU A 177 5.81 10.55 2.09
CA GLU A 177 5.18 11.57 1.26
C GLU A 177 3.97 12.16 2.00
N TYR A 178 3.90 13.48 2.06
CA TYR A 178 2.79 14.21 2.66
C TYR A 178 1.97 14.90 1.57
N LYS A 179 0.73 14.43 1.42
CA LYS A 179 -0.30 15.01 0.54
C LYS A 179 0.14 15.24 -0.92
N GLY A 180 1.14 14.50 -1.44
CA GLY A 180 1.72 14.73 -2.77
C GLY A 180 2.45 16.07 -2.91
N ARG A 181 2.98 16.62 -1.81
CA ARG A 181 3.56 17.99 -1.79
C ARG A 181 4.89 18.10 -1.06
N ALA A 182 5.18 17.19 -0.14
CA ALA A 182 6.42 17.20 0.61
C ALA A 182 6.93 15.77 0.78
N LEU A 183 8.25 15.64 0.67
CA LEU A 183 8.98 14.43 1.03
C LEU A 183 9.71 14.67 2.35
N VAL A 184 9.67 13.68 3.23
CA VAL A 184 10.29 13.74 4.56
C VAL A 184 10.99 12.43 4.83
N CYS A 185 12.26 12.49 5.24
CA CYS A 185 12.94 11.36 5.86
C CYS A 185 12.64 11.35 7.35
N TYR A 186 12.22 10.19 7.85
CA TYR A 186 12.12 9.91 9.27
C TYR A 186 13.26 8.96 9.67
N ASP A 187 14.05 9.33 10.67
CA ASP A 187 15.06 8.47 11.28
C ASP A 187 14.46 7.74 12.50
N PRO A 188 14.24 6.42 12.42
CA PRO A 188 13.68 5.64 13.53
C PRO A 188 14.57 5.62 14.79
N LYS A 189 15.90 5.79 14.63
CA LYS A 189 16.84 5.72 15.76
C LYS A 189 16.78 6.98 16.60
N SER A 190 16.77 8.15 15.96
CA SER A 190 16.71 9.44 16.65
C SER A 190 15.28 9.98 16.83
N GLY A 191 14.30 9.43 16.12
CA GLY A 191 12.93 9.94 16.07
C GLY A 191 12.78 11.27 15.33
N LYS A 192 13.81 11.73 14.61
CA LYS A 192 13.82 13.03 13.94
C LYS A 192 13.24 12.96 12.53
N PHE A 193 12.66 14.09 12.12
CA PHE A 193 12.15 14.32 10.78
C PHE A 193 13.03 15.32 10.05
N LYS A 194 13.31 15.04 8.77
CA LYS A 194 14.07 15.90 7.87
C LYS A 194 13.28 16.12 6.59
N ASP A 195 12.84 17.35 6.37
CA ASP A 195 12.22 17.77 5.11
C ASP A 195 13.25 17.64 3.96
N LEU A 196 12.87 16.94 2.89
CA LEU A 196 13.66 16.84 1.67
C LEU A 196 13.26 17.95 0.71
N LEU A 197 14.15 18.93 0.54
CA LEU A 197 14.00 20.02 -0.41
C LEU A 197 14.85 19.70 -1.64
N LEU A 198 14.23 19.09 -2.66
CA LEU A 198 14.89 18.91 -3.94
C LEU A 198 14.68 20.18 -4.78
N GLN A 199 15.75 20.64 -5.45
CA GLN A 199 15.66 21.81 -6.31
C GLN A 199 14.61 21.59 -7.39
N LYS A 200 13.81 22.64 -7.65
CA LYS A 200 12.73 22.65 -8.67
C LYS A 200 11.65 21.57 -8.45
N MET A 201 11.43 21.10 -7.22
CA MET A 201 10.28 20.26 -6.90
C MET A 201 8.97 20.96 -7.29
N PRO A 202 8.07 20.27 -8.01
CA PRO A 202 6.76 20.82 -8.31
C PRO A 202 5.95 20.96 -7.02
N LYS A 203 4.98 21.89 -7.02
CA LYS A 203 4.07 22.07 -5.88
C LYS A 203 3.26 20.81 -5.57
N TRP A 204 3.03 19.97 -6.58
CA TRP A 204 2.29 18.71 -6.50
C TRP A 204 3.01 17.63 -7.30
N PHE A 205 3.09 16.44 -6.73
CA PHE A 205 3.68 15.26 -7.36
C PHE A 205 3.05 13.98 -6.83
N GLN A 206 3.34 12.89 -7.51
CA GLN A 206 3.08 11.53 -7.05
C GLN A 206 4.42 10.80 -6.97
N THR A 207 4.69 10.16 -5.84
CA THR A 207 5.90 9.33 -5.71
C THR A 207 5.61 7.90 -6.13
N ILE A 208 6.46 7.40 -7.03
CA ILE A 208 6.46 6.01 -7.47
C ILE A 208 7.82 5.43 -7.10
N VAL A 209 7.81 4.31 -6.38
CA VAL A 209 9.04 3.58 -6.06
C VAL A 209 9.37 2.67 -7.23
N HIS A 210 10.56 2.85 -7.80
CA HIS A 210 11.10 1.95 -8.80
C HIS A 210 12.23 1.14 -8.17
N VAL A 211 12.10 -0.19 -8.18
CA VAL A 211 13.20 -1.11 -7.94
C VAL A 211 13.74 -1.47 -9.31
N GLY A 212 14.93 -0.97 -9.65
CA GLY A 212 15.55 -1.26 -10.94
C GLY A 212 15.75 -2.77 -11.08
N SER A 213 15.02 -3.40 -12.00
CA SER A 213 15.43 -4.69 -12.55
C SER A 213 16.33 -4.40 -13.74
N LEU A 214 17.60 -4.80 -13.67
CA LEU A 214 18.52 -4.83 -14.82
C LEU A 214 18.07 -5.91 -15.80
N ASN A 215 16.89 -5.77 -16.38
CA ASN A 215 16.53 -6.47 -17.60
C ASN A 215 16.65 -5.39 -18.67
N TRP A 216 17.73 -5.45 -19.45
CA TRP A 216 17.83 -4.67 -20.66
C TRP A 216 16.61 -5.03 -21.51
N ILE A 217 15.78 -4.04 -21.83
CA ILE A 217 14.80 -4.23 -22.88
C ILE A 217 15.64 -4.28 -24.14
N ASP A 218 15.81 -5.48 -24.70
CA ASP A 218 16.41 -5.66 -26.01
C ASP A 218 15.74 -4.68 -26.96
N THR A 219 16.54 -3.75 -27.46
CA THR A 219 16.12 -2.78 -28.47
C THR A 219 15.78 -3.61 -29.71
N PRO A 220 14.62 -3.40 -30.37
CA PRO A 220 14.37 -4.08 -31.62
C PRO A 220 15.48 -3.68 -32.59
N ILE A 221 16.23 -4.66 -33.09
CA ILE A 221 17.06 -4.46 -34.27
C ILE A 221 16.07 -4.30 -35.41
N ASP A 222 16.00 -3.08 -35.95
CA ASP A 222 15.29 -2.79 -37.20
C ASP A 222 15.74 -3.78 -38.28
N MET A 223 14.77 -4.40 -38.97
CA MET A 223 14.96 -5.02 -40.28
C MET A 223 13.74 -4.73 -41.15
#